data_AF-A0A1E7FLK4-F1
#
_entry.id   AF-A0A1E7FLK4-F1
#
_cell.length_a   1.000
_cell.length_b   1.000
_cell.length_c   1.000
_cell.angle_alpha   90.00
_cell.angle_beta   90.00
_cell.angle_gamma   90.00
#
_symmetry.space_group_name_H-M   'P 1'
#
loop_
_entity.id
_entity.type
_entity.pdbx_description
1 polymer ?
#
loop_
_entity_poly.entity_id
_entity_poly.type
_entity_poly.pdbx_seq_one_letter_code
_entity_poly.pdbx_strand_id
1 'polypeptide(L)'
;MMILQMIVVVLYVVTVLFCIGSCLFVYCNRKKVIVSLGQPVYLYQLCIAGILLLSPLVLNEIVTDDTKFYFATTHMFINTNRTLYSLNRDAFLYTEEGKVEFNYNDKTLTITSAFAGMISSRQQIAYDMGCNLAVALAWIGIVLTNTVLFAKTYRVYKVTLFRRNQTIKPRNVLGPYIISVVFSATVLIALTATSPIHYSTMIKYIPTNGSSQYYNQCYDVNKINGAMFAFNIIIELGILVLAWKVRNTNEELGESRKIFILIILLIALDIAMVVVCSLILWKFFRIISIVLVLKSLLPIWFLICPRMYYVWYEYKHGHLPQSVIVPGMGHVTVAGTDNITNPPGTNNYNQK
;
A
#
# COMPACT_ATOMS: atom_id res chain seq x y z
N MET A 1 16.59 -12.23 -16.27
CA MET A 1 15.87 -12.32 -14.98
C MET A 1 16.40 -11.30 -13.97
N MET A 2 17.71 -11.26 -13.76
CA MET A 2 18.41 -10.33 -12.85
C MET A 2 18.10 -8.84 -13.09
N ILE A 3 18.09 -8.38 -14.36
CA ILE A 3 17.81 -6.98 -14.71
C ILE A 3 16.44 -6.52 -14.18
N LEU A 4 15.40 -7.35 -14.34
CA LEU A 4 14.05 -6.99 -13.90
C LEU A 4 13.95 -6.90 -12.37
N GLN A 5 14.66 -7.78 -11.65
CA GLN A 5 14.73 -7.70 -10.19
C GLN A 5 15.43 -6.41 -9.74
N MET A 6 16.55 -6.06 -10.37
CA MET A 6 17.22 -4.77 -10.10
C MET A 6 16.29 -3.58 -10.36
N ILE A 7 15.51 -3.60 -11.45
CA ILE A 7 14.53 -2.54 -11.74
C ILE A 7 13.49 -2.44 -10.61
N VAL A 8 12.93 -3.56 -10.15
CA VAL A 8 11.93 -3.57 -9.06
C VAL A 8 12.52 -3.03 -7.76
N VAL A 9 13.75 -3.43 -7.41
CA VAL A 9 14.45 -2.92 -6.23
C VAL A 9 14.67 -1.42 -6.33
N VAL A 10 15.13 -0.92 -7.48
CA VAL A 10 15.30 0.52 -7.71
C VAL A 10 13.98 1.27 -7.58
N LEU A 11 12.90 0.76 -8.18
CA LEU A 11 11.56 1.35 -8.07
C LEU A 11 11.08 1.42 -6.62
N TYR A 12 11.29 0.36 -5.84
CA TYR A 12 10.98 0.34 -4.42
C TYR A 12 11.76 1.42 -3.66
N VAL A 13 13.09 1.51 -3.83
CA VAL A 13 13.94 2.48 -3.13
C VAL A 13 13.50 3.91 -3.47
N VAL A 14 13.30 4.19 -4.75
CA VAL A 14 12.81 5.50 -5.22
C VAL A 14 11.46 5.83 -4.58
N THR A 15 10.56 4.85 -4.50
CA THR A 15 9.23 5.07 -3.92
C THR A 15 9.29 5.35 -2.42
N VAL A 16 10.12 4.62 -1.66
CA VAL A 16 10.30 4.88 -0.23
C VAL A 16 10.92 6.25 0.01
N LEU A 17 11.97 6.61 -0.74
CA LEU A 17 12.56 7.95 -0.68
C LEU A 17 11.54 9.03 -1.03
N PHE A 18 10.67 8.79 -2.01
CA PHE A 18 9.59 9.69 -2.37
C PHE A 18 8.53 9.83 -1.27
N CYS A 19 8.17 8.74 -0.57
CA CYS A 19 7.28 8.77 0.57
C CYS A 19 7.88 9.56 1.75
N ILE A 20 9.16 9.35 2.05
CA ILE A 20 9.90 10.08 3.09
C ILE A 20 9.99 11.56 2.74
N GLY A 21 10.40 11.89 1.50
CA GLY A 21 10.47 13.27 1.01
C GLY A 21 9.11 13.97 1.06
N SER A 22 8.04 13.27 0.68
CA SER A 22 6.65 13.76 0.79
C SER A 22 6.25 14.01 2.24
N CYS A 23 6.63 13.11 3.16
CA CYS A 23 6.40 13.26 4.60
C CYS A 23 7.12 14.50 5.16
N LEU A 24 8.41 14.67 4.84
CA LEU A 24 9.20 15.84 5.24
C LEU A 24 8.64 17.13 4.65
N PHE A 25 8.22 17.12 3.38
CA PHE A 25 7.58 18.26 2.72
C PHE A 25 6.32 18.70 3.46
N VAL A 26 5.43 17.76 3.80
CA VAL A 26 4.21 18.05 4.58
C VAL A 26 4.56 18.59 5.96
N TYR A 27 5.63 18.08 6.59
CA TYR A 27 6.13 18.55 7.88
C TYR A 27 6.60 19.99 7.87
N CYS A 28 7.51 20.33 6.97
CA CYS A 28 8.06 21.67 6.87
C CYS A 28 6.99 22.69 6.49
N ASN A 29 6.05 22.32 5.60
CA ASN A 29 5.06 23.23 5.04
C ASN A 29 3.69 23.18 5.73
N ARG A 30 3.53 22.49 6.87
CA ARG A 30 2.23 22.34 7.57
C ARG A 30 1.55 23.66 7.95
N LYS A 31 2.32 24.75 8.08
CA LYS A 31 1.81 26.09 8.40
C LYS A 31 1.26 26.84 7.18
N LYS A 32 1.64 26.44 5.95
CA LYS A 32 1.12 27.04 4.71
C LYS A 32 -0.35 26.68 4.54
N VAL A 33 -1.16 27.66 4.15
CA VAL A 33 -2.63 27.51 4.06
C VAL A 33 -3.01 26.34 3.15
N ILE A 34 -2.31 26.15 2.04
CA ILE A 34 -2.65 25.10 1.09
C ILE A 34 -2.38 23.68 1.61
N VAL A 35 -1.38 23.52 2.47
CA VAL A 35 -1.07 22.24 3.12
C VAL A 35 -1.99 22.01 4.32
N SER A 36 -2.30 23.08 5.07
CA SER A 36 -3.16 23.00 6.26
C SER A 36 -4.62 22.67 5.91
N LEU A 37 -5.15 23.21 4.80
CA LEU A 37 -6.47 22.86 4.25
C LEU A 37 -6.59 21.36 3.99
N GLY A 38 -5.48 20.76 3.58
CA GLY A 38 -5.35 19.36 3.26
C GLY A 38 -5.28 18.38 4.42
N GLN A 39 -5.32 18.91 5.66
CA GLN A 39 -5.21 18.18 6.92
C GLN A 39 -3.91 17.35 6.98
N PRO A 40 -2.79 17.96 7.41
CA PRO A 40 -1.47 17.33 7.33
C PRO A 40 -1.40 15.97 8.02
N VAL A 41 -2.18 15.74 9.08
CA VAL A 41 -2.30 14.44 9.78
C VAL A 41 -2.64 13.30 8.81
N TYR A 42 -3.63 13.49 7.95
CA TYR A 42 -4.03 12.46 6.98
C TYR A 42 -2.99 12.26 5.88
N LEU A 43 -2.24 13.30 5.52
CA LEU A 43 -1.17 13.18 4.53
C LEU A 43 0.01 12.39 5.06
N TYR A 44 0.42 12.60 6.32
CA TYR A 44 1.45 11.77 6.94
C TYR A 44 1.04 10.31 6.98
N GLN A 45 -0.22 10.05 7.34
CA GLN A 45 -0.74 8.69 7.38
C GLN A 45 -0.70 8.02 6.01
N LEU A 46 -0.95 8.75 4.91
CA LEU A 46 -0.78 8.22 3.55
C LEU A 46 0.69 7.91 3.24
N CYS A 47 1.64 8.77 3.62
CA CYS A 47 3.06 8.50 3.43
C CYS A 47 3.51 7.26 4.23
N ILE A 48 3.08 7.14 5.49
CA ILE A 48 3.38 5.98 6.35
C ILE A 48 2.75 4.72 5.78
N ALA A 49 1.48 4.79 5.33
CA ALA A 49 0.80 3.69 4.69
C ALA A 49 1.53 3.22 3.42
N GLY A 50 2.02 4.15 2.60
CA GLY A 50 2.84 3.83 1.43
C GLY A 50 4.13 3.09 1.79
N ILE A 51 4.82 3.49 2.86
CA ILE A 51 6.04 2.81 3.35
C ILE A 51 5.69 1.40 3.88
N LEU A 52 4.62 1.27 4.67
CA LEU A 52 4.17 -0.02 5.22
C LEU A 52 3.73 -1.01 4.12
N LEU A 53 3.16 -0.50 3.04
CA LEU A 53 2.74 -1.30 1.89
C LEU A 53 3.96 -1.86 1.11
N LEU A 54 5.11 -1.20 1.22
CA LEU A 54 6.37 -1.57 0.56
C LEU A 54 7.34 -2.36 1.44
N SER A 55 7.23 -2.27 2.76
CA SER A 55 8.10 -3.03 3.68
C SER A 55 8.14 -4.55 3.45
N PRO A 56 7.07 -5.24 3.00
CA PRO A 56 7.13 -6.67 2.69
C PRO A 56 8.13 -7.00 1.58
N LEU A 57 8.30 -6.09 0.61
CA LEU A 57 9.26 -6.28 -0.49
C LEU A 57 10.69 -6.21 0.02
N VAL A 58 10.96 -5.32 0.98
CA VAL A 58 12.27 -5.20 1.65
C VAL A 58 12.58 -6.45 2.45
N LEU A 59 11.62 -6.88 3.27
CA LEU A 59 11.76 -8.09 4.08
C LEU A 59 12.03 -9.29 3.18
N ASN A 60 11.33 -9.40 2.05
CA ASN A 60 11.55 -10.47 1.11
C ASN A 60 12.96 -10.43 0.49
N GLU A 61 13.44 -9.26 0.05
CA GLU A 61 14.81 -9.16 -0.51
C GLU A 61 15.87 -9.50 0.55
N ILE A 62 15.74 -8.99 1.79
CA ILE A 62 16.65 -9.31 2.91
C ILE A 62 16.67 -10.82 3.18
N VAL A 63 15.49 -11.44 3.24
CA VAL A 63 15.35 -12.89 3.49
C VAL A 63 15.91 -13.73 2.34
N THR A 64 15.82 -13.25 1.09
CA THR A 64 16.29 -14.01 -0.08
C THR A 64 17.79 -13.86 -0.36
N ASP A 65 18.39 -12.69 -0.08
CA ASP A 65 19.81 -12.43 -0.38
C ASP A 65 20.75 -13.15 0.61
N ASP A 66 20.25 -13.58 1.76
CA ASP A 66 20.98 -14.44 2.72
C ASP A 66 21.36 -15.82 2.14
N THR A 67 20.84 -16.21 0.97
CA THR A 67 21.35 -17.39 0.24
C THR A 67 22.78 -17.20 -0.30
N LYS A 68 23.30 -15.97 -0.31
CA LYS A 68 24.73 -15.69 -0.57
C LYS A 68 25.55 -15.51 0.70
N PHE A 69 24.92 -15.30 1.85
CA PHE A 69 25.58 -15.19 3.15
C PHE A 69 25.67 -16.59 3.79
N TYR A 70 26.65 -17.38 3.33
CA TYR A 70 27.17 -18.58 4.01
C TYR A 70 26.17 -19.70 4.37
N PHE A 71 25.40 -20.20 3.39
CA PHE A 71 24.98 -21.61 3.44
C PHE A 71 25.56 -22.35 2.24
N ALA A 72 26.52 -23.24 2.53
CA ALA A 72 27.08 -24.17 1.57
C ALA A 72 25.96 -25.06 1.02
N THR A 73 25.43 -24.69 -0.14
CA THR A 73 24.49 -25.49 -0.92
C THR A 73 25.22 -26.73 -1.42
N THR A 74 24.89 -27.88 -0.84
CA THR A 74 25.38 -29.18 -1.33
C THR A 74 24.31 -29.80 -2.22
N HIS A 75 24.73 -30.16 -3.43
CA HIS A 75 23.89 -30.82 -4.42
C HIS A 75 23.87 -32.33 -4.14
N MET A 76 22.69 -32.94 -4.06
CA MET A 76 22.56 -34.40 -4.14
C MET A 76 22.05 -34.79 -5.53
N PHE A 77 22.78 -35.71 -6.19
CA PHE A 77 22.36 -36.36 -7.43
C PHE A 77 21.95 -37.80 -7.12
N ILE A 78 20.81 -38.24 -7.67
CA ILE A 78 20.37 -39.64 -7.65
C ILE A 78 20.50 -40.20 -9.08
N ASN A 79 21.20 -41.32 -9.22
CA ASN A 79 21.57 -41.95 -10.49
C ASN A 79 20.45 -42.84 -11.07
N THR A 80 20.49 -43.08 -12.38
CA THR A 80 19.46 -43.67 -13.26
C THR A 80 19.15 -45.16 -13.10
N ASN A 81 19.77 -45.88 -12.15
CA ASN A 81 19.55 -47.32 -11.96
C ASN A 81 18.31 -47.70 -11.11
N ARG A 82 17.28 -46.83 -11.03
CA ARG A 82 15.92 -47.11 -10.51
C ARG A 82 15.83 -47.96 -9.22
N THR A 83 16.07 -47.31 -8.09
CA THR A 83 15.44 -47.65 -6.80
C THR A 83 14.82 -46.38 -6.19
N LEU A 84 13.61 -46.49 -5.59
CA LEU A 84 12.49 -45.50 -5.54
C LEU A 84 12.80 -44.03 -5.14
N TYR A 85 12.19 -42.92 -5.66
CA TYR A 85 10.81 -42.39 -5.93
C TYR A 85 10.21 -41.53 -4.79
N SER A 86 9.39 -40.53 -5.17
CA SER A 86 8.17 -40.07 -4.47
C SER A 86 7.18 -39.62 -5.54
N LEU A 87 6.22 -40.44 -5.95
CA LEU A 87 4.84 -40.55 -5.45
C LEU A 87 4.15 -39.21 -5.12
N ASN A 88 3.03 -38.99 -5.80
CA ASN A 88 1.97 -38.04 -5.47
C ASN A 88 1.58 -38.14 -3.98
N ARG A 89 2.06 -37.19 -3.17
CA ARG A 89 1.40 -36.54 -2.03
C ARG A 89 2.49 -35.88 -1.21
N ASP A 90 2.22 -34.65 -0.81
CA ASP A 90 3.06 -33.83 0.05
C ASP A 90 3.44 -34.58 1.33
N ALA A 91 4.61 -35.23 1.33
CA ALA A 91 5.20 -35.83 2.52
C ALA A 91 6.09 -34.78 3.19
N PHE A 92 5.55 -34.12 4.22
CA PHE A 92 6.32 -33.27 5.12
C PHE A 92 7.10 -34.14 6.09
N LEU A 93 8.43 -34.06 6.07
CA LEU A 93 9.33 -34.79 6.98
C LEU A 93 9.81 -33.85 8.08
N TYR A 94 9.18 -33.95 9.25
CA TYR A 94 9.73 -33.44 10.50
C TYR A 94 10.58 -34.55 11.13
N THR A 95 11.86 -34.29 11.40
CA THR A 95 12.68 -35.17 12.23
C THR A 95 13.29 -34.35 13.36
N GLU A 96 13.05 -34.77 14.60
CA GLU A 96 13.67 -34.17 15.78
C GLU A 96 15.11 -34.67 16.02
N GLU A 97 15.56 -35.72 15.31
CA GLU A 97 16.88 -36.34 15.58
C GLU A 97 17.71 -36.72 14.33
N GLY A 98 17.43 -36.13 13.16
CA GLY A 98 18.37 -36.18 12.03
C GLY A 98 18.56 -37.54 11.34
N LYS A 99 17.72 -38.55 11.63
CA LYS A 99 17.66 -39.80 10.87
C LYS A 99 16.25 -40.00 10.31
N VAL A 100 16.15 -40.07 8.98
CA VAL A 100 14.95 -40.53 8.30
C VAL A 100 15.23 -41.94 7.81
N GLU A 101 14.57 -42.93 8.41
CA GLU A 101 14.61 -44.31 7.93
C GLU A 101 13.42 -44.54 7.00
N PHE A 102 13.71 -44.83 5.73
CA PHE A 102 12.70 -45.34 4.80
C PHE A 102 12.83 -46.86 4.77
N ASN A 103 11.82 -47.56 5.27
CA ASN A 103 11.73 -49.00 5.14
C ASN A 103 10.93 -49.33 3.87
N TYR A 104 11.62 -49.82 2.83
CA TYR A 104 10.98 -50.25 1.59
C TYR A 104 11.42 -51.67 1.26
N ASN A 105 10.46 -52.59 1.20
CA ASN A 105 10.68 -54.02 0.92
C ASN A 105 11.75 -54.68 1.81
N ASP A 106 11.59 -54.58 3.13
CA ASP A 106 12.49 -55.19 4.15
C ASP A 106 13.96 -54.78 4.05
N LYS A 107 14.26 -53.72 3.28
CA LYS A 107 15.56 -53.09 3.23
C LYS A 107 15.45 -51.70 3.85
N THR A 108 16.00 -51.56 5.04
CA THR A 108 16.20 -50.26 5.69
C THR A 108 17.26 -49.49 4.91
N LEU A 109 16.83 -48.52 4.10
CA LEU A 109 17.73 -47.57 3.46
C LEU A 109 17.92 -46.39 4.42
N THR A 110 18.94 -46.47 5.26
CA THR A 110 19.38 -45.34 6.09
C THR A 110 20.07 -44.31 5.19
N ILE A 111 19.32 -43.30 4.75
CA ILE A 111 19.92 -42.14 4.09
C ILE A 111 20.49 -41.26 5.22
N THR A 112 21.76 -41.47 5.56
CA THR A 112 22.54 -40.49 6.33
C THR A 112 22.82 -39.30 5.43
N SER A 113 21.85 -38.40 5.31
CA SER A 113 22.02 -37.12 4.64
C SER A 113 22.91 -36.23 5.49
N ALA A 114 24.23 -36.36 5.37
CA ALA A 114 25.18 -35.59 6.16
C ALA A 114 25.11 -34.07 5.91
N PHE A 115 24.39 -33.61 4.89
CA PHE A 115 24.33 -32.19 4.53
C PHE A 115 23.01 -31.78 3.84
N ALA A 116 21.88 -32.38 4.20
CA ALA A 116 20.62 -31.68 3.97
C ALA A 116 20.65 -30.47 4.91
N GLY A 117 20.66 -29.24 4.36
CA GLY A 117 20.56 -28.01 5.14
C GLY A 117 19.24 -28.00 5.89
N MET A 118 19.20 -28.69 7.03
CA MET A 118 18.09 -28.64 7.95
C MET A 118 18.08 -27.23 8.50
N ILE A 119 17.10 -26.46 8.03
CA ILE A 119 16.74 -25.20 8.66
C ILE A 119 16.50 -25.53 10.13
N SER A 120 17.30 -24.95 11.02
CA SER A 120 17.14 -25.15 12.46
C SER A 120 15.70 -24.81 12.84
N SER A 121 15.11 -25.51 13.81
CA SER A 121 13.76 -25.17 14.32
C SER A 121 13.64 -23.69 14.70
N ARG A 122 14.73 -23.07 15.18
CA ARG A 122 14.81 -21.63 15.45
C ARG A 122 14.73 -20.76 14.20
N GLN A 123 15.39 -21.16 13.12
CA GLN A 123 15.33 -20.45 11.83
C GLN A 123 13.95 -20.58 11.20
N GLN A 124 13.32 -21.75 11.28
CA GLN A 124 11.97 -21.97 10.78
C GLN A 124 10.97 -21.03 11.46
N ILE A 125 11.03 -20.93 12.80
CA ILE A 125 10.19 -19.98 13.56
C ILE A 125 10.42 -18.53 13.11
N ALA A 126 11.68 -18.15 12.86
CA ALA A 126 12.00 -16.80 12.38
C ALA A 126 11.43 -16.53 10.97
N TYR A 127 11.50 -17.49 10.05
CA TYR A 127 10.92 -17.36 8.72
C TYR A 127 9.39 -17.33 8.73
N ASP A 128 8.74 -18.18 9.55
CA ASP A 128 7.29 -18.15 9.76
C ASP A 128 6.86 -16.78 10.30
N MET A 129 7.58 -16.24 11.29
CA MET A 129 7.32 -14.90 11.83
C MET A 129 7.51 -13.81 10.76
N GLY A 130 8.54 -13.92 9.92
CA GLY A 130 8.79 -13.02 8.79
C GLY A 130 7.66 -13.02 7.76
N CYS A 131 7.18 -14.20 7.37
CA CYS A 131 6.04 -14.36 6.46
C CYS A 131 4.77 -13.70 7.01
N ASN A 132 4.43 -13.95 8.28
CA ASN A 132 3.26 -13.34 8.93
C ASN A 132 3.40 -11.82 9.06
N LEU A 133 4.57 -11.33 9.47
CA LEU A 133 4.85 -9.91 9.60
C LEU A 133 4.75 -9.18 8.26
N ALA A 134 5.28 -9.77 7.18
CA ALA A 134 5.21 -9.20 5.84
C ALA A 134 3.75 -9.00 5.38
N VAL A 135 2.90 -10.01 5.54
CA VAL A 135 1.48 -9.90 5.19
C VAL A 135 0.74 -8.90 6.08
N ALA A 136 1.03 -8.91 7.39
CA ALA A 136 0.44 -7.97 8.34
C ALA A 136 0.78 -6.51 7.99
N LEU A 137 2.04 -6.19 7.70
CA LEU A 137 2.47 -4.83 7.35
C LEU A 137 1.82 -4.36 6.04
N ALA A 138 1.77 -5.22 5.02
CA ALA A 138 1.10 -4.93 3.75
C ALA A 138 -0.37 -4.54 3.98
N TRP A 139 -1.07 -5.35 4.80
CA TRP A 139 -2.47 -5.15 5.08
C TRP A 139 -2.74 -3.89 5.88
N ILE A 140 -1.94 -3.61 6.91
CA ILE A 140 -2.03 -2.36 7.66
C ILE A 140 -1.85 -1.16 6.73
N GLY A 141 -0.91 -1.22 5.78
CA GLY A 141 -0.73 -0.19 4.75
C GLY A 141 -2.00 0.03 3.90
N ILE A 142 -2.63 -1.04 3.43
CA ILE A 142 -3.88 -0.97 2.64
C ILE A 142 -5.01 -0.35 3.46
N VAL A 143 -5.22 -0.87 4.68
CA VAL A 143 -6.26 -0.39 5.61
C VAL A 143 -6.07 1.09 5.95
N LEU A 144 -4.85 1.52 6.25
CA LEU A 144 -4.57 2.92 6.57
C LEU A 144 -4.85 3.82 5.36
N THR A 145 -4.46 3.40 4.16
CA THR A 145 -4.75 4.13 2.92
C THR A 145 -6.25 4.32 2.73
N ASN A 146 -7.00 3.22 2.79
CA ASN A 146 -8.45 3.24 2.60
C ASN A 146 -9.18 4.00 3.71
N THR A 147 -8.72 3.89 4.96
CA THR A 147 -9.30 4.65 6.08
C THR A 147 -9.06 6.15 5.94
N VAL A 148 -7.89 6.58 5.45
CA VAL A 148 -7.63 8.00 5.18
C VAL A 148 -8.52 8.53 4.06
N LEU A 149 -8.65 7.77 2.96
CA LEU A 149 -9.52 8.16 1.84
C LEU A 149 -10.99 8.22 2.27
N PHE A 150 -11.44 7.26 3.08
CA PHE A 150 -12.76 7.27 3.70
C PHE A 150 -12.97 8.48 4.60
N ALA A 151 -12.04 8.78 5.53
CA ALA A 151 -12.16 9.92 6.43
C ALA A 151 -12.23 11.25 5.67
N LYS A 152 -11.43 11.41 4.60
CA LYS A 152 -11.48 12.59 3.73
C LYS A 152 -12.80 12.71 2.99
N THR A 153 -13.25 11.66 2.31
CA THR A 153 -14.54 11.67 1.58
C THR A 153 -15.72 11.90 2.51
N TYR A 154 -15.73 11.24 3.67
CA TYR A 154 -16.75 11.38 4.70
C TYR A 154 -16.80 12.80 5.28
N ARG A 155 -15.65 13.45 5.48
CA ARG A 155 -15.61 14.86 5.90
C ARG A 155 -16.31 15.75 4.88
N VAL A 156 -15.96 15.62 3.60
CA VAL A 156 -16.58 16.44 2.54
C VAL A 156 -18.08 16.14 2.46
N TYR A 157 -18.48 14.87 2.56
CA TYR A 157 -19.89 14.49 2.66
C TYR A 157 -20.62 15.19 3.82
N LYS A 158 -20.04 15.18 5.03
CA LYS A 158 -20.62 15.88 6.18
C LYS A 158 -20.71 17.40 5.95
N VAL A 159 -19.68 18.03 5.38
CA VAL A 159 -19.70 19.47 5.03
C VAL A 159 -20.89 19.79 4.11
N THR A 160 -21.23 18.89 3.20
CA THR A 160 -22.33 19.11 2.24
C THR A 160 -23.72 18.93 2.84
N LEU A 161 -23.83 18.19 3.95
CA LEU A 161 -25.09 17.97 4.66
C LEU A 161 -25.43 19.11 5.63
N PHE A 162 -24.44 19.76 6.23
CA PHE A 162 -24.70 20.83 7.19
C PHE A 162 -24.95 22.17 6.48
N ARG A 163 -25.92 22.95 6.99
CA ARG A 163 -26.24 24.29 6.48
C ARG A 163 -24.99 25.18 6.46
N ARG A 164 -24.90 26.05 5.44
CA ARG A 164 -23.92 27.15 5.37
C ARG A 164 -23.84 27.82 6.75
N ASN A 165 -22.63 27.89 7.31
CA ASN A 165 -22.22 28.55 8.59
C ASN A 165 -21.93 27.66 9.80
N GLN A 166 -21.98 26.33 9.72
CA GLN A 166 -21.47 25.48 10.80
C GLN A 166 -20.01 25.06 10.58
N THR A 167 -19.13 25.40 11.52
CA THR A 167 -17.73 24.97 11.50
C THR A 167 -17.62 23.53 12.02
N ILE A 168 -17.34 22.59 11.11
CA ILE A 168 -17.15 21.19 11.49
C ILE A 168 -15.73 21.03 12.06
N LYS A 169 -15.65 20.82 13.38
CA LYS A 169 -14.37 20.53 14.04
C LYS A 169 -13.81 19.19 13.55
N PRO A 170 -12.48 19.07 13.34
CA PRO A 170 -11.84 17.82 12.90
C PRO A 170 -12.13 16.60 13.78
N ARG A 171 -12.36 16.82 15.09
CA ARG A 171 -12.65 15.76 16.08
C ARG A 171 -13.90 14.94 15.72
N ASN A 172 -14.90 15.55 15.09
CA ASN A 172 -16.14 14.86 14.74
C ASN A 172 -15.98 13.86 13.58
N VAL A 173 -14.88 13.95 12.83
CA VAL A 173 -14.55 13.05 11.72
C VAL A 173 -13.57 11.95 12.15
N LEU A 174 -13.00 12.06 13.36
CA LEU A 174 -12.04 11.08 13.88
C LEU A 174 -12.71 9.76 14.29
N GLY A 175 -13.99 9.79 14.71
CA GLY A 175 -14.71 8.60 15.15
C GLY A 175 -14.73 7.46 14.11
N PRO A 176 -15.26 7.68 12.90
CA PRO A 176 -15.28 6.64 11.86
C PRO A 176 -13.89 6.14 11.47
N TYR A 177 -12.88 7.02 11.53
CA TYR A 177 -11.48 6.64 11.30
C TYR A 177 -11.00 5.63 12.37
N ILE A 178 -11.19 5.92 13.66
CA ILE A 178 -10.76 5.03 14.75
C ILE A 178 -11.49 3.69 14.67
N ILE A 179 -12.80 3.71 14.43
CA ILE A 179 -13.60 2.49 14.30
C ILE A 179 -13.07 1.60 13.17
N SER A 180 -12.78 2.18 12.02
CA SER A 180 -12.22 1.46 10.86
C SER A 180 -10.86 0.82 11.20
N VAL A 181 -9.93 1.57 11.80
CA VAL A 181 -8.61 1.05 12.18
C VAL A 181 -8.72 -0.08 13.21
N VAL A 182 -9.52 0.10 14.26
CA VAL A 182 -9.72 -0.92 15.31
C VAL A 182 -10.35 -2.18 14.74
N PHE A 183 -11.36 -2.02 13.89
CA PHE A 183 -12.02 -3.15 13.23
C PHE A 183 -11.04 -3.92 12.34
N SER A 184 -10.28 -3.24 11.49
CA SER A 184 -9.29 -3.88 10.63
C SER A 184 -8.15 -4.55 11.41
N ALA A 185 -7.69 -3.95 12.51
CA ALA A 185 -6.70 -4.57 13.39
C ALA A 185 -7.24 -5.84 14.05
N THR A 186 -8.51 -5.83 14.48
CA THR A 186 -9.17 -7.01 15.08
C THR A 186 -9.29 -8.14 14.05
N VAL A 187 -9.71 -7.82 12.82
CA VAL A 187 -9.79 -8.80 11.72
C VAL A 187 -8.42 -9.37 11.40
N LEU A 188 -7.37 -8.54 11.37
CA LEU A 188 -6.02 -9.01 11.11
C LEU A 188 -5.53 -9.96 12.21
N ILE A 189 -5.72 -9.61 13.48
CA ILE A 189 -5.34 -10.46 14.62
C ILE A 189 -6.09 -11.80 14.56
N ALA A 190 -7.40 -11.76 14.29
CA ALA A 190 -8.21 -12.96 14.17
C ALA A 190 -7.73 -13.87 13.02
N LEU A 191 -7.46 -13.30 11.84
CA LEU A 191 -6.96 -14.05 10.68
C LEU A 191 -5.59 -14.69 10.95
N THR A 192 -4.66 -13.94 11.55
CA THR A 192 -3.33 -14.47 11.90
C THR A 192 -3.42 -15.57 12.97
N ALA A 193 -4.38 -15.49 13.89
CA ALA A 193 -4.58 -16.53 14.91
C ALA A 193 -5.24 -17.81 14.35
N THR A 194 -6.19 -17.69 13.42
CA THR A 194 -6.90 -18.85 12.86
C THR A 194 -6.13 -19.58 11.78
N SER A 195 -5.34 -18.85 11.00
CA SER A 195 -4.64 -19.36 9.82
C SER A 195 -3.24 -18.74 9.75
N PRO A 196 -2.28 -19.19 10.58
CA PRO A 196 -0.92 -18.69 10.51
C PRO A 196 -0.28 -19.05 9.16
N ILE A 197 0.54 -18.15 8.64
CA ILE A 197 1.31 -18.38 7.41
C ILE A 197 2.60 -19.11 7.78
N HIS A 198 2.86 -20.24 7.12
CA HIS A 198 4.07 -21.04 7.32
C HIS A 198 5.03 -20.89 6.15
N TYR A 199 6.32 -20.86 6.45
CA TYR A 199 7.38 -20.92 5.47
C TYR A 199 7.63 -22.36 5.03
N SER A 200 7.69 -22.61 3.73
CA SER A 200 7.98 -23.94 3.19
C SER A 200 9.03 -23.84 2.09
N THR A 201 9.98 -24.77 2.11
CA THR A 201 10.92 -24.98 1.02
C THR A 201 10.34 -26.02 0.07
N MET A 202 10.25 -25.71 -1.22
CA MET A 202 9.81 -26.64 -2.26
C MET A 202 10.98 -27.01 -3.16
N ILE A 203 11.15 -28.31 -3.39
CA ILE A 203 12.19 -28.86 -4.26
C ILE A 203 11.54 -29.22 -5.59
N LYS A 204 11.88 -28.49 -6.66
CA LYS A 204 11.47 -28.84 -8.02
C LYS A 204 12.58 -29.63 -8.70
N TYR A 205 12.33 -30.92 -8.90
CA TYR A 205 13.22 -31.77 -9.68
C TYR A 205 13.02 -31.52 -11.18
N ILE A 206 14.08 -31.13 -11.88
CA ILE A 206 14.05 -30.98 -13.34
C ILE A 206 14.71 -32.22 -13.95
N PRO A 207 13.91 -33.17 -14.46
CA PRO A 207 14.44 -34.47 -14.91
C PRO A 207 15.38 -34.34 -16.11
N THR A 208 15.26 -33.27 -16.90
CA THR A 208 16.04 -33.12 -18.14
C THR A 208 17.51 -32.82 -17.92
N ASN A 209 17.89 -32.19 -16.80
CA ASN A 209 19.26 -31.76 -16.54
C ASN A 209 19.86 -32.40 -15.27
N GLY A 210 19.11 -33.26 -14.58
CA GLY A 210 19.48 -33.77 -13.25
C GLY A 210 19.65 -32.68 -12.19
N SER A 211 19.21 -31.45 -12.47
CA SER A 211 19.35 -30.32 -11.55
C SER A 211 18.09 -30.15 -10.70
N SER A 212 18.29 -30.05 -9.39
CA SER A 212 17.26 -29.64 -8.44
C SER A 212 17.25 -28.12 -8.32
N GLN A 213 16.09 -27.50 -8.51
CA GLN A 213 15.90 -26.08 -8.18
C GLN A 213 15.10 -25.98 -6.88
N TYR A 214 15.67 -25.25 -5.91
CA TYR A 214 15.04 -24.97 -4.63
C TYR A 214 14.30 -23.64 -4.73
N TYR A 215 13.05 -23.62 -4.27
CA TYR A 215 12.25 -22.42 -4.18
C TYR A 215 11.68 -22.30 -2.78
N ASN A 216 11.94 -21.16 -2.16
CA ASN A 216 11.43 -20.83 -0.84
C ASN A 216 10.14 -20.01 -1.01
N GLN A 217 9.06 -20.40 -0.35
CA GLN A 217 7.82 -19.65 -0.38
C GLN A 217 7.04 -19.76 0.94
N CYS A 218 6.32 -18.69 1.27
CA CYS A 218 5.30 -18.76 2.32
C CYS A 218 4.08 -19.50 1.73
N TYR A 219 3.64 -20.58 2.39
CA TYR A 219 2.46 -21.38 2.00
C TYR A 219 1.19 -20.84 2.68
N ASP A 220 0.01 -21.29 2.25
CA ASP A 220 -1.33 -20.88 2.72
C ASP A 220 -1.73 -19.41 2.53
N VAL A 221 -0.87 -18.61 1.92
CA VAL A 221 -1.12 -17.19 1.59
C VAL A 221 -2.38 -17.02 0.72
N ASN A 222 -2.70 -18.00 -0.13
CA ASN A 222 -3.82 -17.90 -1.08
C ASN A 222 -5.20 -17.79 -0.40
N LYS A 223 -5.45 -18.56 0.67
CA LYS A 223 -6.75 -18.55 1.35
C LYS A 223 -6.98 -17.24 2.09
N ILE A 224 -5.95 -16.77 2.79
CA ILE A 224 -5.96 -15.53 3.57
C ILE A 224 -6.11 -14.32 2.63
N ASN A 225 -5.35 -14.32 1.54
CA ASN A 225 -5.42 -13.26 0.53
C ASN A 225 -6.82 -13.13 -0.06
N GLY A 226 -7.50 -14.23 -0.40
CA GLY A 226 -8.84 -14.18 -0.99
C GLY A 226 -9.86 -13.44 -0.12
N ALA A 227 -9.92 -13.79 1.18
CA ALA A 227 -10.82 -13.15 2.13
C ALA A 227 -10.47 -11.67 2.35
N MET A 228 -9.18 -11.35 2.47
CA MET A 228 -8.69 -9.98 2.64
C MET A 228 -9.00 -9.12 1.40
N PHE A 229 -8.80 -9.63 0.18
CA PHE A 229 -9.17 -8.92 -1.04
C PHE A 229 -10.66 -8.65 -1.14
N ALA A 230 -11.50 -9.64 -0.85
CA ALA A 230 -12.95 -9.45 -0.85
C ALA A 230 -13.36 -8.35 0.13
N PHE A 231 -12.82 -8.38 1.35
CA PHE A 231 -13.07 -7.34 2.35
C PHE A 231 -12.58 -5.96 1.91
N ASN A 232 -11.40 -5.88 1.30
CA ASN A 232 -10.86 -4.62 0.80
C ASN A 232 -11.75 -4.02 -0.29
N ILE A 233 -12.19 -4.83 -1.26
CA ILE A 233 -13.07 -4.40 -2.35
C ILE A 233 -14.40 -3.88 -1.78
N ILE A 234 -14.98 -4.55 -0.77
CA ILE A 234 -16.22 -4.09 -0.12
C ILE A 234 -16.03 -2.70 0.50
N ILE A 235 -14.92 -2.48 1.22
CA ILE A 235 -14.60 -1.17 1.79
C ILE A 235 -14.45 -0.13 0.68
N GLU A 236 -13.67 -0.41 -0.36
CA GLU A 236 -13.41 0.52 -1.46
C GLU A 236 -14.69 0.88 -2.22
N LEU A 237 -15.61 -0.08 -2.43
CA LEU A 237 -16.94 0.19 -2.98
C LEU A 237 -17.75 1.13 -2.08
N GLY A 238 -17.69 0.95 -0.76
CA GLY A 238 -18.32 1.87 0.19
C GLY A 238 -17.76 3.29 0.08
N ILE A 239 -16.43 3.43 -0.05
CA ILE A 239 -15.78 4.73 -0.26
C ILE A 239 -16.17 5.31 -1.63
N LEU A 240 -16.25 4.49 -2.68
CA LEU A 240 -16.64 4.90 -4.03
C LEU A 240 -18.06 5.47 -4.04
N VAL A 241 -19.01 4.83 -3.34
CA VAL A 241 -20.39 5.33 -3.22
C VAL A 241 -20.43 6.71 -2.55
N LEU A 242 -19.66 6.91 -1.48
CA LEU A 242 -19.54 8.21 -0.82
C LEU A 242 -18.88 9.25 -1.74
N ALA A 243 -17.78 8.88 -2.41
CA ALA A 243 -17.08 9.76 -3.33
C ALA A 243 -17.96 10.16 -4.52
N TRP A 244 -18.76 9.23 -5.05
CA TRP A 244 -19.74 9.50 -6.11
C TRP A 244 -20.78 10.53 -5.66
N LYS A 245 -21.31 10.39 -4.44
CA LYS A 245 -22.30 11.32 -3.89
C LYS A 245 -21.74 12.74 -3.72
N VAL A 246 -20.44 12.84 -3.42
CA VAL A 246 -19.75 14.10 -3.16
C VAL A 246 -19.16 14.75 -4.42
N ARG A 247 -19.12 14.06 -5.56
CA ARG A 247 -18.41 14.54 -6.77
C ARG A 247 -18.93 15.87 -7.34
N ASN A 248 -20.21 16.19 -7.13
CA ASN A 248 -20.87 17.38 -7.70
C ASN A 248 -20.77 18.62 -6.80
N THR A 249 -20.05 18.55 -5.69
CA THR A 249 -19.93 19.67 -4.75
C THR A 249 -18.94 20.70 -5.29
N ASN A 250 -19.25 21.99 -5.16
CA ASN A 250 -18.47 23.10 -5.71
C ASN A 250 -16.95 22.93 -5.52
N GLU A 251 -16.20 23.31 -6.56
CA GLU A 251 -14.75 23.11 -6.71
C GLU A 251 -13.89 23.83 -5.65
N GLU A 252 -14.46 24.69 -4.81
CA GLU A 252 -13.76 25.29 -3.67
C GLU A 252 -13.26 24.21 -2.68
N LEU A 253 -13.83 23.00 -2.72
CA LEU A 253 -13.36 21.79 -2.02
C LEU A 253 -12.70 20.78 -2.99
N GLY A 254 -12.14 21.26 -4.12
CA GLY A 254 -11.78 20.57 -5.38
C GLY A 254 -10.83 19.36 -5.33
N GLU A 255 -10.61 18.77 -4.17
CA GLU A 255 -10.00 17.46 -4.00
C GLU A 255 -10.98 16.31 -4.23
N SER A 256 -12.30 16.52 -4.14
CA SER A 256 -13.30 15.45 -4.25
C SER A 256 -13.22 14.69 -5.58
N ARG A 257 -13.09 15.39 -6.71
CA ARG A 257 -12.95 14.79 -8.04
C ARG A 257 -11.65 13.98 -8.17
N LYS A 258 -10.55 14.49 -7.61
CA LYS A 258 -9.25 13.79 -7.60
C LYS A 258 -9.32 12.52 -6.75
N ILE A 259 -9.96 12.59 -5.59
CA ILE A 259 -10.18 11.43 -4.71
C ILE A 259 -11.09 10.39 -5.39
N PHE A 260 -12.14 10.83 -6.09
CA PHE A 260 -13.02 9.94 -6.85
C PHE A 260 -12.26 9.17 -7.95
N ILE A 261 -11.46 9.88 -8.76
CA ILE A 261 -10.61 9.26 -9.79
C ILE A 261 -9.60 8.30 -9.15
N LEU A 262 -8.97 8.71 -8.04
CA LEU A 262 -8.02 7.89 -7.30
C LEU A 262 -8.66 6.57 -6.82
N ILE A 263 -9.87 6.61 -6.26
CA ILE A 263 -10.57 5.40 -5.78
C ILE A 263 -10.89 4.46 -6.95
N ILE A 264 -11.36 4.99 -8.08
CA ILE A 264 -11.60 4.17 -9.29
C ILE A 264 -10.31 3.47 -9.73
N LEU A 265 -9.19 4.20 -9.75
CA LEU A 265 -7.90 3.63 -10.12
C LEU A 265 -7.45 2.55 -9.13
N LEU A 266 -7.66 2.74 -7.83
CA LEU A 266 -7.32 1.74 -6.81
C LEU A 266 -8.16 0.46 -6.95
N ILE A 267 -9.48 0.59 -7.15
CA ILE A 267 -10.37 -0.56 -7.39
C ILE A 267 -9.98 -1.29 -8.68
N ALA A 268 -9.67 -0.56 -9.75
CA ALA A 268 -9.22 -1.15 -11.00
C ALA A 268 -7.91 -1.95 -10.82
N LEU A 269 -6.97 -1.44 -10.00
CA LEU A 269 -5.75 -2.17 -9.66
C LEU A 269 -6.01 -3.43 -8.83
N ASP A 270 -6.98 -3.40 -7.92
CA ASP A 270 -7.34 -4.60 -7.15
C ASP A 270 -8.00 -5.67 -8.01
N ILE A 271 -8.93 -5.28 -8.88
CA ILE A 271 -9.53 -6.21 -9.85
C ILE A 271 -8.44 -6.79 -10.76
N ALA A 272 -7.55 -5.95 -11.29
CA ALA A 272 -6.43 -6.41 -12.11
C ALA A 272 -5.53 -7.38 -11.33
N MET A 273 -5.26 -7.11 -10.05
CA MET A 273 -4.46 -7.98 -9.21
C MET A 273 -5.13 -9.34 -8.99
N VAL A 274 -6.43 -9.38 -8.69
CA VAL A 274 -7.21 -10.62 -8.51
C VAL A 274 -7.23 -11.43 -9.81
N VAL A 275 -7.47 -10.78 -10.96
CA VAL A 275 -7.45 -11.42 -12.27
C VAL A 275 -6.07 -11.98 -12.57
N VAL A 276 -5.01 -11.19 -12.39
CA VAL A 276 -3.63 -11.65 -12.57
C VAL A 276 -3.39 -12.86 -11.69
N CYS A 277 -3.68 -12.78 -10.38
CA CYS A 277 -3.51 -13.87 -9.40
C CYS A 277 -4.27 -15.16 -9.77
N SER A 278 -5.39 -15.04 -10.49
CA SER A 278 -6.17 -16.21 -10.93
C SER A 278 -5.60 -16.88 -12.19
N LEU A 279 -4.86 -16.13 -13.04
CA LEU A 279 -4.44 -16.60 -14.36
C LEU A 279 -3.00 -17.15 -14.44
N ILE A 280 -2.05 -16.72 -13.60
CA ILE A 280 -0.60 -16.92 -13.85
C ILE A 280 0.14 -17.64 -12.72
N LEU A 281 -0.05 -18.95 -12.55
CA LEU A 281 0.38 -19.72 -11.37
C LEU A 281 1.86 -19.60 -10.89
N TRP A 282 2.81 -19.07 -11.68
CA TRP A 282 4.26 -19.17 -11.38
C TRP A 282 5.08 -17.85 -11.45
N LYS A 283 4.50 -16.70 -11.85
CA LYS A 283 5.27 -15.42 -11.98
C LYS A 283 4.62 -14.23 -11.27
N PHE A 284 3.76 -14.48 -10.28
CA PHE A 284 2.97 -13.44 -9.61
C PHE A 284 3.79 -12.40 -8.88
N PHE A 285 4.88 -12.80 -8.20
CA PHE A 285 5.55 -11.93 -7.24
C PHE A 285 5.94 -10.58 -7.85
N ARG A 286 6.49 -10.58 -9.07
CA ARG A 286 6.91 -9.35 -9.74
C ARG A 286 5.76 -8.42 -10.09
N ILE A 287 4.66 -8.98 -10.60
CA ILE A 287 3.49 -8.18 -10.96
C ILE A 287 2.87 -7.61 -9.68
N ILE A 288 2.78 -8.42 -8.63
CA ILE A 288 2.33 -7.98 -7.30
C ILE A 288 3.22 -6.84 -6.80
N SER A 289 4.55 -6.94 -6.87
CA SER A 289 5.46 -5.86 -6.45
C SER A 289 5.19 -4.56 -7.21
N ILE A 290 5.02 -4.62 -8.54
CA ILE A 290 4.72 -3.44 -9.36
C ILE A 290 3.37 -2.83 -8.98
N VAL A 291 2.34 -3.65 -8.78
CA VAL A 291 1.01 -3.19 -8.36
C VAL A 291 1.07 -2.55 -6.97
N LEU A 292 1.80 -3.14 -6.03
CA LEU A 292 2.01 -2.56 -4.69
C LEU A 292 2.72 -1.21 -4.76
N VAL A 293 3.79 -1.09 -5.56
CA VAL A 293 4.46 0.19 -5.83
C VAL A 293 3.47 1.22 -6.37
N LEU A 294 2.67 0.85 -7.36
CA LEU A 294 1.69 1.76 -7.94
C LEU A 294 0.59 2.16 -6.93
N LYS A 295 0.07 1.22 -6.12
CA LYS A 295 -0.90 1.51 -5.06
C LYS A 295 -0.32 2.45 -4.00
N SER A 296 0.98 2.35 -3.68
CA SER A 296 1.64 3.27 -2.73
C SER A 296 1.85 4.68 -3.32
N LEU A 297 2.18 4.77 -4.61
CA LEU A 297 2.47 6.05 -5.28
C LEU A 297 1.21 6.85 -5.61
N LEU A 298 0.13 6.20 -6.03
CA LEU A 298 -1.07 6.87 -6.53
C LEU A 298 -1.67 7.88 -5.52
N PRO A 299 -1.89 7.55 -4.23
CA PRO A 299 -2.43 8.52 -3.27
C PRO A 299 -1.52 9.72 -3.05
N ILE A 300 -0.20 9.49 -2.98
CA ILE A 300 0.80 10.55 -2.80
C ILE A 300 0.82 11.45 -4.05
N TRP A 301 0.81 10.84 -5.24
CA TRP A 301 0.82 11.55 -6.51
C TRP A 301 -0.43 12.42 -6.69
N PHE A 302 -1.62 11.91 -6.38
CA PHE A 302 -2.86 12.66 -6.56
C PHE A 302 -3.12 13.70 -5.46
N LEU A 303 -2.67 13.47 -4.23
CA LEU A 303 -3.02 14.31 -3.08
C LEU A 303 -1.89 15.22 -2.59
N ILE A 304 -0.62 14.82 -2.73
CA ILE A 304 0.54 15.56 -2.21
C ILE A 304 1.23 16.34 -3.33
N CYS A 305 1.48 15.73 -4.51
CA CYS A 305 2.21 16.41 -5.61
C CYS A 305 1.59 17.76 -6.02
N PRO A 306 0.26 17.90 -6.19
CA PRO A 306 -0.33 19.19 -6.56
C PRO A 306 -0.01 20.27 -5.53
N ARG A 307 0.03 19.92 -4.24
CA ARG A 307 0.34 20.87 -3.16
C ARG A 307 1.82 21.20 -3.10
N MET A 308 2.68 20.23 -3.40
CA MET A 308 4.12 20.49 -3.57
C MET A 308 4.36 21.50 -4.70
N TYR A 309 3.68 21.32 -5.83
CA TYR A 309 3.71 22.28 -6.94
C TYR A 309 3.24 23.67 -6.51
N TYR A 310 2.10 23.78 -5.81
CA TYR A 310 1.60 25.08 -5.40
C TYR A 310 2.48 25.81 -4.36
N VAL A 311 3.07 25.08 -3.41
CA VAL A 311 4.01 25.68 -2.45
C VAL A 311 5.27 26.16 -3.17
N TRP A 312 5.79 25.37 -4.11
CA TRP A 312 6.91 25.79 -4.95
C TRP A 312 6.56 27.03 -5.80
N TYR A 313 5.36 27.06 -6.38
CA TYR A 313 4.87 28.20 -7.15
C TYR A 313 4.78 29.47 -6.30
N GLU A 314 4.18 29.39 -5.10
CA GLU A 314 4.10 30.49 -4.14
C GLU A 314 5.49 30.99 -3.74
N TYR A 315 6.45 30.09 -3.52
CA TYR A 315 7.83 30.45 -3.21
C TYR A 315 8.51 31.20 -4.36
N LYS A 316 8.25 30.79 -5.62
CA LYS A 316 8.88 31.39 -6.80
C LYS A 316 8.25 32.73 -7.20
N HIS A 317 6.93 32.86 -7.10
CA HIS A 317 6.19 34.01 -7.61
C HIS A 317 5.71 34.98 -6.51
N GLY A 318 5.81 34.59 -5.24
CA GLY A 318 5.33 35.39 -4.10
C GLY A 318 3.80 35.40 -3.96
N HIS A 319 3.06 34.75 -4.87
CA HIS A 319 1.61 34.63 -4.84
C HIS A 319 1.16 33.26 -5.38
N LEU A 320 -0.07 32.86 -5.06
CA LEU A 320 -0.69 31.66 -5.63
C LEU A 320 -1.18 31.93 -7.07
N PRO A 321 -1.35 30.89 -7.91
CA PRO A 321 -1.95 31.06 -9.22
C PRO A 321 -3.36 31.65 -9.10
N GLN A 322 -3.74 32.58 -9.98
CA GLN A 322 -5.05 33.25 -9.94
C GLN A 322 -6.26 32.29 -10.02
N SER A 323 -6.06 31.08 -10.56
CA SER A 323 -7.08 30.03 -10.62
C SER A 323 -7.35 29.34 -9.28
N VAL A 324 -6.50 29.54 -8.26
CA VAL A 324 -6.64 28.90 -6.95
C VAL A 324 -7.36 29.85 -6.00
N ILE A 325 -8.66 29.61 -5.82
CA ILE A 325 -9.46 30.30 -4.81
C ILE A 325 -9.23 29.61 -3.46
N VAL A 326 -8.61 30.32 -2.50
CA VAL A 326 -8.37 29.79 -1.16
C VAL A 326 -9.59 30.09 -0.27
N PRO A 327 -10.36 29.08 0.15
CA PRO A 327 -11.51 29.31 1.01
C PRO A 327 -11.07 29.92 2.35
N GLY A 328 -11.70 31.03 2.74
CA GLY A 328 -11.39 31.77 3.96
C GLY A 328 -10.32 32.85 3.82
N MET A 329 -9.65 32.96 2.67
CA MET A 329 -8.78 34.09 2.34
C MET A 329 -9.57 35.15 1.55
N GLY A 330 -10.80 35.42 1.99
CA GLY A 330 -11.65 36.42 1.36
C GLY A 330 -10.93 37.75 1.34
N HIS A 331 -10.71 38.32 0.15
CA HIS A 331 -10.73 39.77 0.05
C HIS A 331 -12.11 40.18 0.57
N VAL A 332 -12.13 40.70 1.79
CA VAL A 332 -13.23 41.55 2.22
C VAL A 332 -13.11 42.76 1.31
N THR A 333 -13.77 42.72 0.15
CA THR A 333 -14.28 43.94 -0.45
C THR A 333 -15.21 44.49 0.61
N VAL A 334 -14.66 45.35 1.47
CA VAL A 334 -15.47 46.25 2.26
C VAL A 334 -16.31 46.93 1.18
N ALA A 335 -17.61 46.65 1.16
CA ALA A 335 -18.58 47.48 0.46
C ALA A 335 -18.61 48.82 1.19
N GLY A 336 -17.48 49.51 1.17
CA GLY A 336 -17.26 50.85 1.65
C GLY A 336 -17.39 51.72 0.43
N THR A 337 -18.63 52.13 0.16
CA THR A 337 -18.94 53.52 -0.13
C THR A 337 -17.97 54.24 -1.07
N ASP A 338 -17.78 53.73 -2.28
CA ASP A 338 -17.58 54.59 -3.45
C ASP A 338 -18.96 55.07 -3.94
N ASN A 339 -19.80 55.52 -3.01
CA ASN A 339 -20.66 56.66 -3.30
C ASN A 339 -19.72 57.88 -3.30
N ILE A 340 -18.85 57.97 -4.31
CA ILE A 340 -18.47 59.27 -4.83
C ILE A 340 -19.76 59.79 -5.47
N THR A 341 -20.57 60.40 -4.61
CA THR A 341 -21.48 61.48 -4.97
C THR A 341 -20.73 62.37 -5.94
N ASN A 342 -20.98 62.18 -7.24
CA ASN A 342 -20.76 63.24 -8.20
C ASN A 342 -21.56 64.44 -7.67
N PRO A 343 -20.93 65.60 -7.44
CA PRO A 343 -21.67 66.78 -7.05
C PRO A 343 -22.72 67.09 -8.14
N PRO A 344 -23.95 67.47 -7.74
CA PRO A 344 -24.98 67.90 -8.68
C PRO A 344 -24.48 69.14 -9.42
N GLY A 345 -24.87 69.24 -10.69
CA GLY A 345 -24.28 70.15 -11.65
C GLY A 345 -24.24 71.62 -11.24
N THR A 346 -23.23 72.30 -11.76
CA THR A 346 -23.29 73.74 -12.02
C THR A 346 -23.29 73.91 -13.53
N ASN A 347 -24.51 73.95 -14.08
CA ASN A 347 -24.77 74.61 -15.36
C ASN A 347 -24.42 76.09 -15.19
N ASN A 348 -23.28 76.53 -15.70
CA ASN A 348 -23.03 77.94 -15.95
C ASN A 348 -23.33 78.25 -17.42
N TYR A 349 -24.60 78.61 -17.65
CA TYR A 349 -24.95 79.60 -18.66
C TYR A 349 -24.49 80.97 -18.13
N ASN A 350 -23.70 81.71 -18.90
CA ASN A 350 -23.69 83.18 -19.06
C ASN A 350 -22.53 83.55 -20.00
N GLN A 351 -22.84 83.95 -21.24
CA GLN A 351 -22.93 85.35 -21.68
C GLN A 351 -21.60 86.11 -21.57
N LYS A 352 -20.85 86.14 -22.69
CA LYS A 352 -20.65 87.37 -23.46
C LYS A 352 -20.17 87.07 -24.88
#